data_AF-A0A2V6VIH2-F1
#
_entry.id   AF-A0A2V6VIH2-F1
#
_cell.length_a   1.000
_cell.length_b   1.000
_cell.length_c   1.000
_cell.angle_alpha   90.00
_cell.angle_beta   90.00
_cell.angle_gamma   90.00
#
_symmetry.space_group_name_H-M   'P 1'
#
loop_
_entity.id
_entity.type
_entity.pdbx_description
1 polymer ?
#
loop_
_entity_poly.entity_id
_entity_poly.type
_entity_poly.pdbx_seq_one_letter_code
_entity_poly.pdbx_strand_id
1 'polypeptide(L)'
;MAAGVICAIKPQSRFISDWRRLRGGDTMLTTLAWVYTVGFVGVFVITHAPGFTDADGFLFGLFKIDPIDDIVHLLSGLVGAVLALWAPRWIRVYLQWVGSLYGLDVVIGLTQSRGLLDLSIFLQGMGTPDFSQKNFAVNLPHIVLAGIALVFGFRKSPMPARSAA
;
A
#
# COMPACT_ATOMS: atom_id res chain seq x y z
N MET A 1 59.62 30.97 -21.11
CA MET A 1 58.25 30.74 -21.58
C MET A 1 57.71 29.51 -20.84
N ALA A 2 56.86 29.69 -19.83
CA ALA A 2 56.31 28.60 -19.03
C ALA A 2 54.84 28.40 -19.41
N ALA A 3 54.50 27.18 -19.85
CA ALA A 3 53.15 26.77 -20.21
C ALA A 3 52.33 26.55 -18.94
N GLY A 4 51.24 27.31 -18.79
CA GLY A 4 50.27 27.13 -17.71
C GLY A 4 49.38 25.92 -17.95
N VAL A 5 49.44 24.94 -17.05
CA VAL A 5 48.45 23.85 -16.96
C VAL A 5 47.23 24.40 -16.23
N ILE A 6 46.18 24.71 -16.98
CA ILE A 6 44.87 25.03 -16.41
C ILE A 6 44.22 23.72 -15.95
N CYS A 7 44.23 23.52 -14.64
CA CYS A 7 43.46 22.47 -13.97
C CYS A 7 41.97 22.73 -14.21
N ALA A 8 41.33 21.92 -15.06
CA ALA A 8 39.91 21.97 -15.32
C ALA A 8 39.13 21.48 -14.07
N ILE A 9 38.59 22.42 -13.30
CA ILE A 9 37.64 22.13 -12.23
C ILE A 9 36.33 21.65 -12.90
N LYS A 10 36.11 20.33 -12.92
CA LYS A 10 34.82 19.75 -13.31
C LYS A 10 33.75 20.23 -12.30
N PRO A 11 32.63 20.84 -12.74
CA PRO A 11 31.57 21.22 -11.82
C PRO A 11 30.96 19.95 -11.21
N GLN A 12 30.88 19.91 -9.88
CA GLN A 12 30.22 18.86 -9.12
C GLN A 12 28.69 18.92 -9.37
N SER A 13 28.20 18.26 -10.42
CA SER A 13 26.78 17.94 -10.57
C SER A 13 26.41 16.60 -9.92
N ARG A 14 27.33 15.98 -9.15
CA ARG A 14 27.15 14.66 -8.55
C ARG A 14 26.04 14.59 -7.51
N PHE A 15 25.65 15.71 -6.90
CA PHE A 15 24.67 15.74 -5.82
C PHE A 15 23.28 15.27 -6.28
N ILE A 16 22.81 15.67 -7.47
CA ILE A 16 21.47 15.28 -7.97
C ILE A 16 21.46 13.84 -8.50
N SER A 17 22.56 13.37 -9.08
CA SER A 17 22.68 11.99 -9.57
C SER A 17 22.76 10.96 -8.45
N ASP A 18 23.26 11.34 -7.27
CA ASP A 18 23.37 10.44 -6.12
C ASP A 18 22.02 10.10 -5.49
N TRP A 19 21.03 11.00 -5.54
CA TRP A 19 19.68 10.70 -5.02
C TRP A 19 18.94 9.59 -5.78
N ARG A 20 19.26 9.35 -7.06
CA ARG A 20 18.72 8.17 -7.79
C ARG A 20 19.49 6.89 -7.49
N ARG A 21 20.78 7.00 -7.16
CA ARG A 21 21.66 5.86 -6.88
C ARG A 21 21.55 5.35 -5.43
N LEU A 22 21.29 6.25 -4.48
CA LEU A 22 21.03 5.92 -3.07
C LEU A 22 19.61 5.38 -2.82
N ARG A 23 18.66 5.66 -3.72
CA ARG A 23 17.32 5.06 -3.76
C ARG A 23 17.28 3.73 -4.53
N GLY A 24 18.33 2.91 -4.41
CA GLY A 24 18.47 1.59 -5.06
C GLY A 24 17.45 0.53 -4.62
N GLY A 25 16.22 0.91 -4.31
CA GLY A 25 15.07 0.02 -4.16
C GLY A 25 14.44 -0.24 -5.52
N ASP A 26 13.80 -1.41 -5.63
CA ASP A 26 12.98 -1.75 -6.79
C ASP A 26 11.98 -0.61 -7.07
N THR A 27 12.14 0.07 -8.21
CA THR A 27 11.33 1.25 -8.57
C THR A 27 9.85 0.88 -8.64
N MET A 28 9.54 -0.36 -9.02
CA MET A 28 8.16 -0.86 -9.04
C MET A 28 7.60 -1.00 -7.62
N LEU A 29 8.33 -1.64 -6.70
CA LEU A 29 7.87 -1.79 -5.32
C LEU A 29 7.70 -0.43 -4.64
N THR A 30 8.64 0.49 -4.86
CA THR A 30 8.56 1.85 -4.31
C THR A 30 7.33 2.59 -4.86
N THR A 31 7.03 2.43 -6.15
CA THR A 31 5.82 2.98 -6.76
C THR A 31 4.57 2.37 -6.12
N LEU A 32 4.52 1.05 -5.93
CA LEU A 32 3.41 0.38 -5.25
C LEU A 32 3.24 0.89 -3.82
N ALA A 33 4.31 1.07 -3.04
CA ALA A 33 4.20 1.63 -1.69
C ALA A 33 3.53 3.02 -1.70
N TRP A 34 3.86 3.87 -2.67
CA TRP A 34 3.18 5.17 -2.83
C TRP A 34 1.72 5.04 -3.28
N VAL A 35 1.41 4.11 -4.20
CA VAL A 35 0.03 3.84 -4.62
C VAL A 35 -0.83 3.42 -3.42
N TYR A 36 -0.32 2.52 -2.57
CA TYR A 36 -1.03 2.08 -1.38
C TYR A 36 -1.13 3.19 -0.33
N THR A 37 -0.09 4.00 -0.17
CA THR A 37 -0.12 5.20 0.68
C THR A 37 -1.26 6.11 0.26
N VAL A 38 -1.31 6.48 -1.03
CA VAL A 38 -2.33 7.38 -1.57
C VAL A 38 -3.72 6.75 -1.47
N GLY A 39 -3.85 5.46 -1.75
CA GLY A 39 -5.13 4.75 -1.62
C GLY A 39 -5.65 4.77 -0.19
N PHE A 40 -4.85 4.30 0.77
CA PHE A 40 -5.26 4.19 2.16
C PHE A 40 -5.48 5.54 2.84
N VAL A 41 -4.53 6.48 2.71
CA VAL A 41 -4.69 7.83 3.26
C VAL A 41 -5.81 8.57 2.52
N GLY A 42 -5.96 8.33 1.21
CA GLY A 42 -7.03 8.91 0.41
C GLY A 42 -8.42 8.50 0.91
N VAL A 43 -8.63 7.22 1.25
CA VAL A 43 -9.88 6.76 1.87
C VAL A 43 -10.13 7.51 3.18
N PHE A 44 -9.15 7.57 4.08
CA PHE A 44 -9.25 8.31 5.34
C PHE A 44 -9.58 9.79 5.14
N VAL A 45 -8.96 10.45 4.16
CA VAL A 45 -9.23 11.86 3.87
C VAL A 45 -10.64 12.04 3.31
N ILE A 46 -11.07 11.17 2.40
CA ILE A 46 -12.37 11.26 1.73
C ILE A 46 -13.52 10.95 2.72
N THR A 47 -13.36 10.02 3.66
CA THR A 47 -14.36 9.74 4.71
C THR A 47 -14.62 10.93 5.62
N HIS A 48 -13.61 11.77 5.84
CA HIS A 48 -13.70 12.96 6.68
C HIS A 48 -13.95 14.26 5.90
N ALA A 49 -14.00 14.18 4.57
CA ALA A 49 -14.23 15.35 3.73
C ALA A 49 -15.75 15.64 3.60
N PRO A 50 -16.17 16.91 3.71
CA PRO A 50 -17.57 17.26 3.55
C PRO A 50 -18.05 16.95 2.12
N GLY A 51 -19.26 16.40 2.00
CA GLY A 51 -19.93 16.16 0.72
C GLY A 51 -19.74 14.77 0.09
N PHE A 52 -18.97 13.87 0.71
CA PHE A 52 -18.77 12.50 0.21
C PHE A 52 -19.59 11.43 0.96
N THR A 53 -20.06 11.78 2.16
CA THR A 53 -20.87 10.92 3.04
C THR A 53 -22.31 11.40 3.02
N ASP A 54 -23.25 10.47 2.86
CA ASP A 54 -24.69 10.78 2.87
C ASP A 54 -25.25 10.98 4.29
N ALA A 55 -26.56 11.27 4.38
CA ALA A 55 -27.24 11.53 5.64
C ALA A 55 -27.24 10.34 6.61
N ASP A 56 -27.09 9.12 6.10
CA ASP A 56 -27.07 7.88 6.89
C ASP A 56 -25.63 7.45 7.28
N GLY A 57 -24.64 8.22 6.82
CA GLY A 57 -23.22 7.98 7.10
C GLY A 57 -22.53 7.06 6.10
N PHE A 58 -23.12 6.81 4.92
CA PHE A 58 -22.48 6.00 3.89
C PHE A 58 -21.67 6.86 2.91
N LEU A 59 -20.41 6.48 2.73
CA LEU A 59 -19.55 7.00 1.68
C LEU A 59 -20.04 6.48 0.32
N PHE A 60 -20.36 7.42 -0.58
CA PHE A 60 -20.94 7.14 -1.90
C PHE A 60 -22.21 6.25 -1.86
N GLY A 61 -22.94 6.22 -0.74
CA GLY A 61 -24.11 5.34 -0.55
C GLY A 61 -23.79 3.84 -0.44
N LEU A 62 -22.52 3.48 -0.27
CA LEU A 62 -22.04 2.09 -0.30
C LEU A 62 -21.37 1.65 1.00
N PHE A 63 -20.42 2.43 1.53
CA PHE A 63 -19.55 2.00 2.62
C PHE A 63 -19.81 2.82 3.87
N LYS A 64 -19.99 2.17 5.02
CA LYS A 64 -20.00 2.86 6.31
C LYS A 64 -18.73 2.48 7.04
N ILE A 65 -17.75 3.37 6.98
CA ILE A 65 -16.44 3.14 7.61
C ILE A 65 -16.60 3.38 9.11
N ASP A 66 -16.19 2.38 9.90
CA ASP A 66 -16.12 2.51 11.34
C ASP A 66 -14.75 3.07 11.78
N PRO A 67 -14.62 3.58 13.02
CA PRO A 67 -13.39 4.20 13.49
C PRO A 67 -12.16 3.27 13.51
N ILE A 68 -12.34 1.96 13.71
CA ILE A 68 -11.24 1.00 13.71
C ILE A 68 -10.72 0.85 12.28
N ASP A 69 -11.61 0.66 11.32
CA ASP A 69 -11.25 0.63 9.90
C ASP A 69 -10.50 1.91 9.50
N ASP A 70 -11.01 3.10 9.84
CA ASP A 70 -10.35 4.37 9.50
C ASP A 70 -8.90 4.44 10.03
N ILE A 71 -8.68 4.01 11.27
CA ILE A 71 -7.34 3.98 11.88
C ILE A 71 -6.44 2.95 11.17
N VAL A 72 -6.97 1.76 10.87
CA VAL A 72 -6.21 0.71 10.17
C VAL A 72 -5.79 1.17 8.78
N HIS A 73 -6.68 1.81 8.03
CA HIS A 73 -6.37 2.40 6.73
C HIS A 73 -5.28 3.46 6.87
N LEU A 74 -5.45 4.44 7.76
CA LEU A 74 -4.47 5.51 7.96
C LEU A 74 -3.08 4.96 8.31
N LEU A 75 -3.00 4.03 9.28
CA LEU A 75 -1.73 3.41 9.67
C LEU A 75 -1.11 2.60 8.53
N SER A 76 -1.91 1.84 7.77
CA SER A 76 -1.46 1.07 6.61
C SER A 76 -0.85 1.97 5.53
N GLY A 77 -1.44 3.15 5.32
CA GLY A 77 -0.93 4.15 4.39
C GLY A 77 0.35 4.82 4.88
N LEU A 78 0.39 5.24 6.16
CA LEU A 78 1.57 5.89 6.75
C LEU A 78 2.79 4.96 6.78
N VAL A 79 2.60 3.68 7.07
CA VAL A 79 3.69 2.69 6.98
C VAL A 79 4.21 2.61 5.55
N GLY A 80 3.32 2.58 4.54
CA GLY A 80 3.71 2.62 3.13
C GLY A 80 4.61 3.83 2.80
N ALA A 81 4.23 5.02 3.26
CA ALA A 81 4.98 6.26 3.06
C ALA A 81 6.37 6.20 3.70
N VAL A 82 6.43 5.77 4.97
CA VAL A 82 7.67 5.63 5.74
C VAL A 82 8.61 4.65 5.05
N LEU A 83 8.11 3.50 4.58
CA LEU A 83 8.94 2.52 3.90
C LEU A 83 9.43 3.01 2.54
N ALA A 84 8.59 3.73 1.78
CA ALA A 84 8.98 4.32 0.51
C ALA A 84 10.08 5.38 0.65
N LEU A 85 10.06 6.15 1.75
CA LEU A 85 11.03 7.21 2.02
C LEU A 85 12.33 6.70 2.66
N TRP A 86 12.23 5.82 3.66
CA TRP A 86 13.36 5.54 4.57
C TRP A 86 13.79 4.07 4.59
N ALA A 87 12.94 3.16 4.13
CA ALA A 87 13.21 1.73 4.24
C ALA A 87 12.73 0.89 3.03
N PRO A 88 13.13 1.20 1.78
CA PRO A 88 12.59 0.53 0.59
C PRO A 88 12.78 -0.99 0.56
N ARG A 89 13.84 -1.50 1.20
CA ARG A 89 14.12 -2.94 1.35
C ARG A 89 12.99 -3.73 2.04
N TRP A 90 12.15 -3.06 2.84
CA TRP A 90 11.04 -3.69 3.57
C TRP A 90 9.70 -3.61 2.85
N ILE A 91 9.61 -2.91 1.72
CA ILE A 91 8.34 -2.73 1.00
C ILE A 91 7.72 -4.07 0.59
N ARG A 92 8.55 -5.04 0.21
CA ARG A 92 8.07 -6.38 -0.12
C ARG A 92 7.37 -7.05 1.06
N VAL A 93 7.93 -6.94 2.26
CA VAL A 93 7.34 -7.47 3.49
C VAL A 93 6.04 -6.74 3.81
N TYR A 94 6.01 -5.43 3.64
CA TYR A 94 4.78 -4.64 3.75
C TYR A 94 3.67 -5.12 2.80
N LEU A 95 3.98 -5.37 1.53
CA LEU A 95 3.01 -5.91 0.57
C LEU A 95 2.55 -7.33 0.96
N GLN A 96 3.41 -8.15 1.56
CA GLN A 96 3.00 -9.46 2.08
C GLN A 96 1.99 -9.31 3.22
N TRP A 97 2.23 -8.39 4.16
CA TRP A 97 1.31 -8.11 5.26
C TRP A 97 -0.02 -7.55 4.77
N VAL A 98 0.01 -6.48 3.95
CA VAL A 98 -1.19 -5.90 3.37
C VAL A 98 -1.97 -6.95 2.58
N GLY A 99 -1.29 -7.68 1.68
CA GLY A 99 -1.93 -8.71 0.87
C GLY A 99 -2.58 -9.82 1.69
N SER A 100 -1.93 -10.28 2.76
CA SER A 100 -2.44 -11.37 3.58
C SER A 100 -3.57 -10.91 4.49
N LEU A 101 -3.43 -9.77 5.16
CA LEU A 101 -4.41 -9.28 6.12
C LEU A 101 -5.69 -8.79 5.42
N TYR A 102 -5.56 -7.95 4.39
CA TYR A 102 -6.72 -7.48 3.61
C TYR A 102 -7.32 -8.62 2.77
N GLY A 103 -6.51 -9.59 2.34
CA GLY A 103 -7.02 -10.79 1.66
C GLY A 103 -7.84 -11.69 2.59
N LEU A 104 -7.39 -11.89 3.82
CA LEU A 104 -8.14 -12.65 4.83
C LEU A 104 -9.41 -11.90 5.25
N ASP A 105 -9.33 -10.57 5.35
CA ASP A 105 -10.48 -9.72 5.61
C ASP A 105 -11.58 -9.90 4.56
N VAL A 106 -11.25 -9.94 3.26
CA VAL A 106 -12.20 -10.28 2.19
C VAL A 106 -12.84 -11.65 2.38
N VAL A 107 -12.04 -12.67 2.72
CA VAL A 107 -12.57 -14.03 2.92
C VAL A 107 -13.58 -14.05 4.06
N ILE A 108 -13.30 -13.34 5.16
CA ILE A 108 -14.20 -13.23 6.31
C ILE A 108 -15.41 -12.36 5.95
N GLY A 109 -15.22 -11.25 5.23
CA GLY A 109 -16.28 -10.37 4.73
C GLY A 109 -17.32 -11.12 3.91
N LEU A 110 -16.88 -11.96 2.98
CA LEU A 110 -17.78 -12.74 2.12
C LEU A 110 -18.39 -13.96 2.84
N THR A 111 -17.62 -14.67 3.66
CA THR A 111 -18.09 -15.93 4.27
C THR A 111 -18.79 -15.75 5.60
N GLN A 112 -18.57 -14.64 6.29
CA GLN A 112 -19.12 -14.37 7.62
C GLN A 112 -19.93 -13.07 7.68
N SER A 113 -19.91 -12.22 6.65
CA SER A 113 -20.51 -10.88 6.72
C SER A 113 -19.98 -10.06 7.92
N ARG A 114 -18.67 -10.19 8.17
CA ARG A 114 -17.89 -9.52 9.23
C ARG A 114 -16.53 -9.09 8.69
N GLY A 115 -15.92 -8.08 9.29
CA GLY A 115 -14.52 -7.74 9.09
C GLY A 115 -13.57 -8.44 10.06
N LEU A 116 -12.37 -8.69 9.59
CA LEU A 116 -11.21 -9.06 10.42
C LEU A 116 -10.51 -7.80 10.92
N LEU A 117 -10.31 -6.83 10.04
CA LEU A 117 -9.51 -5.63 10.30
C LEU A 117 -10.23 -4.64 11.23
N ASP A 118 -11.56 -4.59 11.16
CA ASP A 118 -12.43 -3.87 12.10
C ASP A 118 -12.68 -4.64 13.42
N LEU A 119 -12.13 -5.85 13.54
CA LEU A 119 -12.32 -6.80 14.64
C LEU A 119 -13.77 -7.26 14.87
N SER A 120 -14.71 -6.95 13.97
CA SER A 120 -16.13 -7.25 14.15
C SER A 120 -16.43 -8.75 14.19
N ILE A 121 -15.62 -9.61 13.56
CA ILE A 121 -15.72 -11.06 13.70
C ILE A 121 -15.54 -11.53 15.16
N PHE A 122 -14.71 -10.82 15.94
CA PHE A 122 -14.46 -11.14 17.34
C PHE A 122 -15.47 -10.47 18.27
N LEU A 123 -15.89 -9.24 17.95
CA LEU A 123 -16.79 -8.45 18.79
C LEU A 123 -18.26 -8.85 18.63
N GLN A 124 -18.65 -9.31 17.45
CA GLN A 124 -20.06 -9.59 17.09
C GLN A 124 -20.31 -11.08 16.80
N GLY A 125 -19.28 -11.92 16.88
CA GLY A 125 -19.33 -13.35 16.58
C GLY A 125 -19.45 -13.67 15.10
N MET A 126 -19.48 -14.97 14.79
CA MET A 126 -19.66 -15.49 13.44
C MET A 126 -21.00 -15.04 12.87
N GLY A 127 -20.98 -14.52 11.65
CA GLY A 127 -22.21 -14.24 10.90
C GLY A 127 -22.50 -15.36 9.91
N THR A 128 -23.07 -14.98 8.77
CA THR A 128 -23.47 -15.90 7.70
C THR A 128 -22.84 -15.52 6.38
N PRO A 129 -22.59 -16.46 5.47
CA PRO A 129 -22.07 -16.13 4.14
C PRO A 129 -23.03 -15.22 3.37
N ASP A 130 -22.49 -14.17 2.75
CA ASP A 130 -23.21 -13.28 1.84
C ASP A 130 -22.37 -13.06 0.58
N PHE A 131 -22.82 -13.64 -0.53
CA PHE A 131 -22.19 -13.50 -1.85
C PHE A 131 -23.00 -12.58 -2.77
N SER A 132 -23.82 -11.70 -2.21
CA SER A 132 -24.58 -10.71 -2.96
C SER A 132 -23.66 -9.72 -3.67
N GLN A 133 -24.16 -9.11 -4.74
CA GLN A 133 -23.44 -8.06 -5.46
C GLN A 133 -23.08 -6.89 -4.54
N LYS A 134 -23.93 -6.59 -3.56
CA LYS A 134 -23.67 -5.56 -2.56
C LYS A 134 -22.46 -5.94 -1.69
N ASN A 135 -22.42 -7.17 -1.16
CA ASN A 135 -21.28 -7.59 -0.34
C ASN A 135 -19.96 -7.66 -1.13
N PHE A 136 -20.03 -8.10 -2.40
CA PHE A 136 -18.89 -8.02 -3.30
C PHE A 136 -18.43 -6.59 -3.55
N ALA A 137 -19.36 -5.65 -3.78
CA ALA A 137 -19.03 -4.25 -4.02
C ALA A 137 -18.34 -3.60 -2.80
N VAL A 138 -18.80 -3.90 -1.58
CA VAL A 138 -18.16 -3.37 -0.37
C VAL A 138 -16.78 -3.97 -0.10
N ASN A 139 -16.55 -5.22 -0.50
CA ASN A 139 -15.24 -5.88 -0.38
C ASN A 139 -14.30 -5.64 -1.57
N LEU A 140 -14.79 -5.05 -2.67
CA LEU A 140 -14.03 -4.88 -3.91
C LEU A 140 -12.73 -4.11 -3.73
N PRO A 141 -12.66 -3.01 -2.95
CA PRO A 141 -11.40 -2.33 -2.69
C PRO A 141 -10.35 -3.27 -2.06
N HIS A 142 -10.74 -4.06 -1.06
CA HIS A 142 -9.84 -5.03 -0.41
C HIS A 142 -9.44 -6.17 -1.36
N ILE A 143 -10.34 -6.65 -2.23
CA ILE A 143 -10.03 -7.66 -3.26
C ILE A 143 -8.91 -7.16 -4.19
N VAL A 144 -9.06 -5.95 -4.72
CA VAL A 144 -8.10 -5.38 -5.68
C VAL A 144 -6.75 -5.12 -5.01
N LEU A 145 -6.76 -4.50 -3.83
CA LEU A 145 -5.54 -4.22 -3.06
C LEU A 145 -4.84 -5.53 -2.65
N ALA A 146 -5.57 -6.48 -2.06
CA ALA A 146 -4.98 -7.75 -1.65
C ALA A 146 -4.38 -8.53 -2.83
N GLY A 147 -5.09 -8.60 -3.96
CA GLY A 147 -4.62 -9.31 -5.15
C GLY A 147 -3.30 -8.75 -5.69
N ILE A 148 -3.19 -7.43 -5.84
CA ILE A 148 -1.95 -6.79 -6.28
C ILE A 148 -0.83 -7.01 -5.25
N ALA A 149 -1.11 -6.80 -3.96
CA ALA A 149 -0.12 -6.92 -2.90
C ALA A 149 0.43 -8.35 -2.78
N LEU A 150 -0.43 -9.37 -2.87
CA LEU A 150 -0.02 -10.77 -2.86
C LEU A 150 0.88 -11.12 -4.06
N VAL A 151 0.52 -10.67 -5.27
CA VAL A 151 1.33 -10.91 -6.47
C VAL A 151 2.73 -10.32 -6.31
N PHE A 152 2.85 -9.04 -5.93
CA PHE A 152 4.15 -8.38 -5.84
C PHE A 152 4.93 -8.72 -4.57
N GLY A 153 4.23 -9.00 -3.46
CA GLY A 153 4.83 -9.41 -2.19
C GLY A 153 5.49 -10.78 -2.27
N PHE A 154 4.89 -11.74 -2.97
CA PHE A 154 5.37 -13.13 -3.03
C PHE A 154 6.07 -13.52 -4.35
N ARG A 155 6.06 -12.69 -5.39
CA ARG A 155 6.80 -12.96 -6.64
C ARG A 155 8.30 -13.08 -6.40
N LYS A 156 8.95 -14.19 -6.74
CA LYS A 156 10.41 -14.35 -6.58
C LYS A 156 11.17 -13.27 -7.37
N SER A 157 12.22 -12.71 -6.77
CA SER A 157 13.18 -11.87 -7.51
C SER A 157 13.94 -12.77 -8.49
N PRO A 158 14.22 -12.31 -9.73
CA PRO A 158 15.10 -13.03 -10.64
C PRO A 158 16.44 -13.25 -9.96
N MET A 159 16.93 -14.50 -9.93
CA MET A 159 18.30 -14.75 -9.49
C MET A 159 19.24 -14.04 -10.45
N PRO A 160 20.23 -13.25 -9.96
CA PRO A 160 21.28 -12.76 -10.83
C PRO A 160 21.95 -13.98 -11.48
N ALA A 161 22.03 -13.98 -12.81
CA ALA A 161 22.73 -15.03 -13.54
C ALA A 161 24.13 -15.15 -12.93
N ARG A 162 24.45 -16.31 -12.37
CA ARG A 162 25.83 -16.60 -11.95
C ARG A 162 26.68 -16.42 -13.20
N SER A 163 27.56 -15.42 -13.18
CA SER A 163 28.60 -15.31 -14.20
C SER A 163 29.40 -16.60 -14.10
N ALA A 164 29.25 -17.48 -15.10
CA ALA A 164 30.16 -18.60 -15.26
C ALA A 164 31.56 -18.00 -15.43
N ALA A 165 32.45 -18.35 -14.51
CA ALA A 165 33.87 -18.02 -14.57
C ALA A 165 34.57 -18.93 -15.58
#